data_AF-S4PAW0-F1
#
_entry.id   AF-S4PAW0-F1
#
_cell.length_a   1.000
_cell.length_b   1.000
_cell.length_c   1.000
_cell.angle_alpha   90.00
_cell.angle_beta   90.00
_cell.angle_gamma   90.00
#
_symmetry.space_group_name_H-M   'P 1'
#
loop_
_entity.id
_entity.type
_entity.pdbx_description
1 polymer ?
#
loop_
_entity_poly.entity_id
_entity_poly.type
_entity_poly.pdbx_seq_one_letter_code
_entity_poly.pdbx_strand_id
1 'polypeptide(L)' 'KNLPIYTEEKTTLYYKKAFFEAPPHVFAIADNAYRSLVYEHREQCILISGESGSGKTEASKKVLEYIAARTKH' A
#
# COMPACT_ATOMS: atom_id res chain seq x y z
N LYS A 1 -14.51 -7.10 10.44
CA LYS A 1 -14.14 -8.49 10.06
C LYS A 1 -12.65 -8.50 9.73
N ASN A 2 -11.86 -9.34 10.38
CA ASN A 2 -10.42 -9.44 10.07
C ASN A 2 -10.25 -10.30 8.82
N LEU A 3 -9.58 -9.76 7.81
CA LEU A 3 -9.24 -10.46 6.58
C LEU A 3 -7.75 -10.80 6.62
N PRO A 4 -7.35 -12.06 6.31
CA PRO A 4 -5.95 -12.49 6.33
C PRO A 4 -5.19 -12.03 5.07
N ILE A 5 -5.38 -10.77 4.66
CA ILE A 5 -4.79 -10.17 3.45
C ILE A 5 -3.80 -9.05 3.75
N TYR A 6 -3.64 -8.68 5.03
CA TYR A 6 -2.73 -7.64 5.50
C TYR A 6 -1.58 -8.20 6.34
N THR A 7 -1.08 -9.38 5.97
CA THR A 7 0.02 -10.05 6.67
C THR A 7 1.38 -9.61 6.13
N GLU A 8 2.46 -9.88 6.87
CA GLU A 8 3.84 -9.63 6.42
C GLU A 8 4.18 -10.38 5.12
N GLU A 9 3.66 -11.59 4.95
CA GLU A 9 3.77 -12.35 3.70
C GLU A 9 3.16 -11.57 2.53
N LYS A 10 2.02 -10.91 2.73
CA LYS A 10 1.39 -10.06 1.71
C LYS A 10 2.23 -8.80 1.45
N THR A 11 2.81 -8.19 2.48
CA THR A 11 3.75 -7.08 2.29
C THR A 11 4.91 -7.48 1.38
N THR A 12 5.47 -8.68 1.57
CA THR A 12 6.52 -9.24 0.72
C THR A 12 6.03 -9.53 -0.70
N LEU A 13 4.84 -10.12 -0.85
CA LEU A 13 4.26 -10.45 -2.15
C LEU A 13 4.13 -9.25 -3.08
N TYR A 14 3.79 -8.07 -2.54
CA TYR A 14 3.58 -6.85 -3.33
C TYR A 14 4.84 -6.01 -3.52
N TYR A 15 5.96 -6.36 -2.87
CA TYR A 15 7.19 -5.58 -2.98
C TYR A 15 7.77 -5.62 -4.40
N LYS A 16 8.04 -4.44 -4.98
CA LYS A 16 8.67 -4.29 -6.30
C LYS A 16 7.94 -4.99 -7.45
N LYS A 17 6.63 -5.22 -7.31
CA LYS A 17 5.81 -5.83 -8.37
C LYS A 17 5.09 -4.79 -9.20
N ALA A 18 4.93 -5.05 -10.49
CA ALA A 18 3.97 -4.33 -11.32
C ALA A 18 2.54 -4.79 -11.00
N PHE A 19 1.56 -3.93 -11.27
CA PHE A 19 0.15 -4.18 -10.91
C PHE A 19 -0.44 -5.46 -11.53
N PHE A 20 0.08 -5.92 -12.66
CA PHE A 20 -0.39 -7.15 -13.32
C PHE A 20 0.25 -8.43 -12.74
N GLU A 21 1.31 -8.32 -11.93
CA GLU A 21 2.04 -9.47 -11.38
C GLU A 21 1.47 -9.96 -10.04
N ALA A 22 0.49 -9.26 -9.48
CA ALA A 22 -0.18 -9.63 -8.24
C ALA A 22 -1.65 -9.19 -8.26
N PRO A 23 -2.53 -9.85 -7.47
CA PRO A 23 -3.94 -9.46 -7.40
C PRO A 23 -4.14 -8.02 -6.92
N PRO A 24 -5.27 -7.37 -7.23
CA PRO A 24 -5.55 -6.01 -6.76
C PRO A 24 -5.50 -5.90 -5.23
N HIS A 25 -4.70 -4.97 -4.72
CA HIS A 25 -4.50 -4.77 -3.29
C HIS A 25 -3.97 -3.37 -2.97
N VAL A 26 -4.30 -2.84 -1.78
CA VAL A 26 -3.84 -1.50 -1.35
C VAL A 26 -2.31 -1.42 -1.24
N PHE A 27 -1.66 -2.56 -0.92
CA PHE A 27 -0.21 -2.66 -0.86
C PHE A 27 0.46 -2.47 -2.23
N ALA A 28 -0.20 -2.80 -3.34
CA ALA A 28 0.34 -2.54 -4.67
C ALA A 28 0.40 -1.03 -4.95
N ILE A 29 -0.63 -0.28 -4.51
CA ILE A 29 -0.67 1.19 -4.62
C ILE A 29 0.41 1.82 -3.73
N ALA A 30 0.52 1.33 -2.49
CA ALA A 30 1.53 1.80 -1.54
C ALA A 30 2.96 1.53 -2.03
N ASP A 31 3.24 0.32 -2.57
CA ASP A 31 4.54 -0.03 -3.14
C ASP A 31 4.88 0.85 -4.35
N ASN A 32 3.93 1.07 -5.26
CA ASN A 32 4.15 1.93 -6.42
C ASN A 32 4.50 3.37 -5.99
N ALA A 33 3.71 3.97 -5.09
CA ALA A 33 4.00 5.30 -4.57
C ALA A 33 5.36 5.34 -3.84
N TYR A 34 5.63 4.38 -2.96
CA TYR A 34 6.90 4.32 -2.23
C TYR A 34 8.11 4.20 -3.18
N ARG A 35 8.01 3.37 -4.23
CA ARG A 35 9.07 3.25 -5.24
C ARG A 35 9.27 4.51 -6.04
N SER A 36 8.21 5.16 -6.50
CA SER A 36 8.29 6.44 -7.21
C SER A 36 8.93 7.53 -6.34
N LEU A 37 8.62 7.53 -5.04
CA LEU A 37 9.23 8.46 -4.08
C LEU A 37 10.73 8.17 -3.89
N VAL A 38 11.12 6.92 -3.64
CA VAL A 38 12.49 6.56 -3.24
C VAL A 38 13.45 6.43 -4.43
N TYR A 39 13.01 5.84 -5.54
CA TYR A 39 13.87 5.53 -6.68
C TYR A 39 13.78 6.55 -7.81
N GLU A 40 12.64 7.22 -7.97
CA GLU A 40 12.45 8.23 -9.01
C GLU A 40 12.49 9.66 -8.47
N HIS A 41 12.60 9.82 -7.14
CA HIS A 41 12.60 11.12 -6.45
C HIS A 41 11.40 12.00 -6.82
N ARG A 42 10.24 11.37 -7.08
CA ARG A 42 8.98 12.07 -7.39
C ARG A 42 8.05 12.05 -6.19
N GLU A 43 7.59 13.22 -5.77
CA GLU A 43 6.59 13.37 -4.71
C GLU A 43 5.29 12.63 -5.04
N GLN A 44 4.67 12.00 -4.04
CA GLN A 44 3.48 11.17 -4.23
C GLN A 44 2.34 11.57 -3.29
N CYS A 45 1.11 11.38 -3.76
CA CYS A 45 -0.09 11.55 -2.97
C CYS A 45 -1.06 10.40 -3.24
N ILE A 46 -1.57 9.76 -2.18
CA ILE A 46 -2.61 8.73 -2.26
C ILE A 46 -3.91 9.34 -1.72
N LEU A 47 -4.85 9.65 -2.63
CA LEU A 47 -6.17 10.16 -2.28
C LEU A 47 -7.14 8.99 -2.08
N ILE A 48 -7.70 8.87 -0.88
CA ILE A 48 -8.73 7.88 -0.55
C ILE A 48 -10.04 8.60 -0.26
N SER A 49 -11.04 8.41 -1.13
CA SER A 49 -12.35 9.06 -1.07
C SER A 49 -13.49 8.03 -0.98
N GLY A 50 -14.69 8.50 -0.63
CA GLY A 50 -15.88 7.67 -0.43
C GLY A 50 -16.78 8.15 0.71
N GLU A 51 -17.99 7.62 0.79
CA GLU A 51 -19.00 7.98 1.80
C GLU A 51 -18.60 7.58 3.22
N SER A 52 -19.34 8.04 4.24
CA SER A 52 -19.11 7.64 5.63
C SER A 52 -19.24 6.11 5.76
N GLY A 53 -18.31 5.47 6.48
CA GLY A 53 -18.31 4.00 6.65
C GLY A 53 -17.71 3.17 5.52
N SER A 54 -17.33 3.77 4.37
CA SER A 54 -16.74 3.04 3.22
C SER A 54 -15.34 2.42 3.45
N GLY A 55 -14.72 2.66 4.61
CA GLY A 55 -13.42 2.07 4.96
C GLY A 55 -12.19 2.93 4.63
N LYS A 56 -12.36 4.21 4.26
CA LYS A 56 -11.24 5.13 3.94
C LYS A 56 -10.12 5.12 4.99
N THR A 57 -10.47 5.31 6.26
CA THR A 57 -9.51 5.36 7.38
C THR A 57 -8.75 4.05 7.54
N GLU A 58 -9.42 2.90 7.37
CA GLU A 58 -8.76 1.60 7.45
C GLU A 58 -7.82 1.38 6.27
N ALA A 59 -8.21 1.78 5.05
CA ALA A 59 -7.33 1.73 3.89
C ALA A 59 -6.09 2.62 4.07
N SER A 60 -6.24 3.84 4.61
CA SER A 60 -5.11 4.74 4.93
C SER A 60 -4.15 4.10 5.93
N LYS A 61 -4.65 3.46 6.99
CA LYS A 61 -3.80 2.73 7.95
C LYS A 61 -2.99 1.63 7.26
N LYS A 62 -3.59 0.86 6.35
CA LYS A 62 -2.90 -0.20 5.61
C LYS A 62 -1.83 0.32 4.65
N VAL A 63 -2.06 1.47 4.02
CA VAL A 63 -1.02 2.15 3.23
C VAL A 63 0.17 2.53 4.13
N LEU A 64 -0.10 3.13 5.29
CA LEU A 64 0.96 3.53 6.23
C LEU A 64 1.71 2.34 6.81
N GLU A 65 1.01 1.28 7.21
CA GLU A 65 1.61 0.01 7.69
C GLU A 65 2.56 -0.57 6.64
N TYR A 66 2.16 -0.58 5.36
CA TYR A 66 3.04 -1.04 4.28
C TYR A 66 4.29 -0.19 4.15
N ILE A 67 4.15 1.14 4.09
CA ILE A 67 5.27 2.07 3.96
C ILE A 67 6.22 1.92 5.15
N ALA A 68 5.70 1.83 6.37
CA ALA A 68 6.49 1.62 7.58
C ALA A 68 7.27 0.30 7.52
N ALA A 69 6.63 -0.80 7.11
CA ALA A 69 7.29 -2.09 6.95
C ALA A 69 8.37 -2.11 5.85
N ARG A 70 8.29 -1.21 4.87
CA ARG A 70 9.29 -1.09 3.79
C ARG A 70 10.40 -0.07 4.07
N THR A 71 10.16 0.86 4.99
CA THR A 71 11.15 1.86 5.40
C THR A 71 12.09 1.23 6.41
N LYS A 72 13.36 1.04 6.04
CA LYS A 72 14.40 0.63 6.99
C LYS A 72 14.84 1.87 7.78
N HIS A 73 14.81 1.77 9.11
CA HIS A 73 15.66 2.61 9.98
C HIS A 73 17.07 2.01 10.03
#